data_AF-A0A1U7N3A2-F1
#
_entry.id   AF-A0A1U7N3A2-F1
#
_cell.length_a   1.000
_cell.length_b   1.000
_cell.length_c   1.000
_cell.angle_alpha   90.00
_cell.angle_beta   90.00
_cell.angle_gamma   90.00
#
_symmetry.space_group_name_H-M   'P 1'
#
loop_
_entity.id
_entity.type
_entity.pdbx_description
1 polymer ?
#
loop_
_entity_poly.entity_id
_entity_poly.type
_entity_poly.pdbx_seq_one_letter_code
_entity_poly.pdbx_strand_id
1 'polypeptide(L)'
;MAPRASWKGYLKLSLVSCPVRLYPATSSKDRITFNQLHKDTHNRINMKPVDPELGLVERSDLVKGYQYEDKKYVIIEPEDLEAVKIESNHTMNIEAFVDEGSVDEIYHDMPYYLAPDGAMAEETFTVLREALRKTRKVAIARLVLSSRERVITIGA
;
A
#
# COMPACT_ATOMS: atom_id res chain seq x y z
N MET A 1 -12.31 4.68 18.09
CA MET A 1 -10.87 4.75 17.79
C MET A 1 -10.72 5.57 16.52
N ALA A 2 -9.87 6.60 16.49
CA ALA A 2 -9.68 7.41 15.29
C ALA A 2 -9.18 6.54 14.11
N PRO A 3 -9.69 6.75 12.88
CA PRO A 3 -9.20 6.03 11.71
C PRO A 3 -7.69 6.28 11.54
N ARG A 4 -6.90 5.21 11.41
CA ARG A 4 -5.47 5.33 11.09
C ARG A 4 -5.32 5.39 9.58
N ALA A 5 -4.64 6.42 9.10
CA ALA A 5 -4.27 6.50 7.69
C ALA A 5 -3.34 5.32 7.35
N SER A 6 -3.67 4.56 6.31
CA SER A 6 -2.80 3.51 5.79
C SER A 6 -1.69 4.07 4.93
N TRP A 7 -1.87 5.28 4.40
CA TRP A 7 -0.90 5.97 3.56
C TRP A 7 -1.10 7.49 3.67
N LYS A 8 0.00 8.24 3.54
CA LYS A 8 0.04 9.70 3.50
C LYS A 8 0.91 10.11 2.33
N GLY A 9 0.56 11.18 1.64
CA GLY A 9 1.37 11.68 0.53
C GLY A 9 0.73 12.88 -0.13
N TYR A 10 0.99 13.04 -1.43
CA TYR A 10 0.53 14.16 -2.23
C TYR A 10 -0.32 13.66 -3.39
N LEU A 11 -1.47 14.27 -3.63
CA LEU A 11 -2.25 14.11 -4.86
C LEU A 11 -1.76 15.15 -5.86
N LYS A 12 -1.19 14.70 -6.98
CA LYS A 12 -0.62 15.57 -8.00
C LYS A 12 -1.50 15.57 -9.25
N LEU A 13 -1.95 16.77 -9.63
CA LEU A 13 -2.61 17.04 -10.89
C LEU A 13 -1.74 17.98 -11.70
N SER A 14 -1.00 17.45 -12.67
CA SER A 14 -0.02 18.23 -13.45
C SER A 14 0.97 18.98 -12.54
N LEU A 15 0.83 20.29 -12.37
CA LEU A 15 1.68 21.14 -11.51
C LEU A 15 1.12 21.38 -10.09
N VAL A 16 -0.14 21.02 -9.84
CA VAL A 16 -0.79 21.21 -8.55
C VAL A 16 -0.54 20.01 -7.66
N SER A 17 -0.09 20.24 -6.42
CA SER A 17 0.17 19.21 -5.42
C SER A 17 -0.66 19.47 -4.17
N CYS A 18 -1.46 18.49 -3.76
CA CYS A 18 -2.36 18.57 -2.61
C CYS A 18 -1.99 17.49 -1.59
N PRO A 19 -1.54 17.84 -0.37
CA PRO A 19 -1.32 16.86 0.69
C PRO A 19 -2.60 16.07 1.02
N VAL A 20 -2.52 14.75 1.05
CA VAL A 20 -3.68 13.87 1.28
C VAL A 20 -3.31 12.67 2.16
N ARG A 21 -4.35 12.08 2.78
CA ARG A 21 -4.29 10.84 3.53
C ARG A 21 -5.29 9.84 2.98
N LEU A 22 -4.87 8.58 2.95
CA LEU A 22 -5.68 7.45 2.51
C LEU A 22 -6.07 6.61 3.72
N TYR A 23 -7.36 6.28 3.84
CA TYR A 23 -7.92 5.47 4.92
C TYR A 23 -8.65 4.27 4.32
N PRO A 24 -8.39 3.04 4.82
CA PRO A 24 -9.14 1.88 4.34
C PRO A 24 -10.63 2.05 4.68
N ALA A 25 -11.51 1.86 3.69
CA ALA A 25 -12.96 1.96 3.91
C ALA A 25 -13.52 0.69 4.57
N THR A 26 -12.82 -0.44 4.45
CA THR A 26 -13.15 -1.71 5.09
C THR A 26 -12.22 -2.00 6.25
N SER A 27 -12.76 -2.58 7.33
CA SER A 27 -11.98 -3.02 8.49
C SER A 27 -11.94 -4.54 8.55
N SER A 28 -10.73 -5.12 8.61
CA SER A 28 -10.56 -6.55 8.87
C SER A 28 -10.53 -6.89 10.37
N LYS A 29 -10.93 -5.97 11.26
CA LYS A 29 -10.88 -6.16 12.73
C LYS A 29 -11.72 -7.35 13.20
N ASP A 30 -12.77 -7.69 12.47
CA ASP A 30 -13.64 -8.82 12.80
C ASP A 30 -13.04 -10.17 12.33
N ARG A 31 -11.89 -10.15 11.65
CA ARG A 31 -11.19 -11.37 11.26
C ARG A 31 -10.60 -12.02 12.51
N ILE A 32 -11.19 -13.14 12.93
CA ILE A 32 -10.65 -14.00 13.97
C ILE A 32 -9.28 -14.54 13.50
N THR A 33 -8.21 -14.16 14.20
CA THR A 33 -6.87 -14.70 13.99
C THR A 33 -6.51 -15.60 15.15
N PHE A 34 -5.86 -16.73 14.83
CA PHE A 34 -5.38 -17.67 15.83
C PHE A 34 -3.90 -17.45 16.07
N ASN A 35 -3.51 -17.32 17.34
CA ASN A 35 -2.10 -17.43 17.73
C ASN A 35 -1.75 -18.90 17.91
N GLN A 36 -0.54 -19.30 17.52
CA GLN A 36 -0.03 -20.63 17.83
C GLN A 36 0.37 -20.68 19.31
N LEU A 37 -0.21 -21.64 20.03
CA LEU A 37 0.06 -21.89 21.44
C LEU A 37 0.67 -23.29 21.60
N HIS A 38 1.56 -23.44 22.57
CA HIS A 38 2.05 -24.76 22.97
C HIS A 38 0.88 -25.57 23.57
N LYS A 39 0.72 -26.83 23.17
CA LYS A 39 -0.45 -27.66 23.50
C LYS A 39 -0.73 -27.77 25.00
N ASP A 40 0.30 -27.99 25.82
CA ASP A 40 0.12 -28.27 27.25
C ASP A 40 0.23 -27.02 28.11
N THR A 41 1.15 -26.12 27.77
CA THR A 41 1.46 -24.92 28.56
C THR A 41 0.63 -23.71 28.13
N HIS A 42 -0.03 -23.79 26.98
CA HIS A 42 -0.81 -22.71 26.36
C HIS A 42 -0.02 -21.40 26.16
N ASN A 43 1.32 -21.48 26.22
CA ASN A 43 2.20 -20.35 25.99
C ASN A 43 2.26 -20.01 24.51
N ARG A 44 2.33 -18.70 24.19
CA ARG A 44 2.47 -18.22 22.82
C ARG A 44 3.81 -18.67 22.22
N ILE A 45 3.75 -19.30 21.04
CA ILE A 45 4.94 -19.75 20.32
C ILE A 45 5.58 -18.58 19.57
N ASN A 46 6.90 -18.45 19.69
CA ASN A 46 7.72 -17.54 18.91
C ASN A 46 8.52 -18.35 17.87
N MET A 47 8.32 -18.04 16.60
CA MET A 47 9.07 -18.67 15.50
C MET A 47 10.47 -18.06 15.40
N LYS A 48 11.50 -18.90 15.55
CA LYS A 48 12.90 -18.52 15.35
C LYS A 48 13.47 -19.27 14.12
N PRO A 49 14.23 -18.59 13.26
CA PRO A 49 14.93 -19.25 12.16
C PRO A 49 16.04 -20.16 12.71
N VAL A 50 16.22 -21.31 12.07
CA VAL A 50 17.25 -22.30 12.41
C VAL A 50 17.97 -22.68 11.12
N ASP A 51 19.28 -22.48 11.11
CA ASP A 51 20.19 -22.94 10.08
C ASP A 51 20.63 -24.41 10.38
N PRO A 52 20.68 -25.31 9.37
CA PRO A 52 21.06 -26.70 9.58
C PRO A 52 22.46 -26.93 10.15
N GLU A 53 23.41 -26.04 9.91
CA GLU A 53 24.81 -26.16 10.35
C GLU A 53 25.08 -25.36 11.63
N LEU A 54 24.53 -24.15 11.71
CA LEU A 54 24.81 -23.19 12.79
C LEU A 54 23.77 -23.20 13.92
N GLY A 55 22.61 -23.82 13.70
CA GLY A 55 21.52 -23.84 14.69
C GLY A 55 20.71 -22.53 14.69
N LEU A 56 20.37 -22.00 15.86
CA LEU A 56 19.56 -20.78 15.95
C LEU A 56 20.33 -19.59 15.39
N VAL A 57 19.75 -18.92 14.39
CA VAL A 57 20.33 -17.73 13.76
C VAL A 57 19.54 -16.48 14.11
N GLU A 58 20.21 -15.33 14.08
CA GLU A 58 19.53 -14.05 14.25
C GLU A 58 18.88 -13.61 12.95
N ARG A 59 17.84 -12.77 13.08
CA ARG A 59 17.12 -12.27 11.90
C ARG A 59 17.97 -11.34 11.02
N SER A 60 18.99 -10.71 11.60
CA SER A 60 19.96 -9.87 10.88
C SER A 60 20.76 -10.65 9.85
N ASP A 61 20.96 -11.95 10.10
CA ASP A 61 21.85 -12.79 9.30
C ASP A 61 21.09 -13.49 8.16
N LEU A 62 19.78 -13.22 8.05
CA LEU A 62 18.92 -13.76 7.01
C LEU A 62 19.00 -12.90 5.74
N VAL A 63 19.45 -13.52 4.65
CA VAL A 63 19.41 -12.94 3.31
C VAL A 63 18.25 -13.51 2.49
N LYS A 64 17.79 -12.77 1.48
CA LYS A 64 16.79 -13.27 0.54
C LYS A 64 17.49 -13.94 -0.63
N GLY A 65 17.04 -15.14 -1.01
CA GLY A 65 17.58 -15.87 -2.16
C GLY A 65 16.46 -16.23 -3.14
N TYR A 66 16.71 -16.07 -4.44
CA TYR A 66 15.84 -16.58 -5.50
C TYR A 66 16.43 -17.85 -6.10
N GLN A 67 15.69 -18.96 -6.04
CA GLN A 67 16.14 -20.23 -6.59
C GLN A 67 15.97 -20.24 -8.12
N TYR A 68 17.07 -20.30 -8.85
CA TYR A 68 17.04 -20.38 -10.32
C TYR A 68 17.29 -21.80 -10.86
N GLU A 69 17.88 -22.67 -10.05
CA GLU A 69 18.08 -24.10 -10.35
C GLU A 69 18.00 -24.90 -9.03
N ASP A 70 17.85 -26.23 -9.09
CA ASP A 70 17.84 -27.05 -7.89
C ASP A 70 19.07 -26.75 -7.01
N LYS A 71 18.81 -26.35 -5.77
CA LYS A 71 19.81 -25.94 -4.76
C LYS A 71 20.76 -24.79 -5.16
N LYS A 72 20.47 -24.04 -6.23
CA LYS A 72 21.23 -22.83 -6.59
C LYS A 72 20.39 -21.58 -6.44
N TYR A 73 20.93 -20.62 -5.71
CA TYR A 73 20.25 -19.40 -5.33
C TYR A 73 21.04 -18.19 -5.81
N VAL A 74 20.33 -17.18 -6.34
CA VAL A 74 20.85 -15.81 -6.45
C VAL A 74 20.51 -15.13 -5.13
N ILE A 75 21.53 -14.73 -4.38
CA ILE A 75 21.35 -13.92 -3.17
C ILE A 75 20.99 -12.51 -3.63
N ILE A 76 19.93 -11.96 -3.07
CA ILE A 76 19.47 -10.61 -3.33
C ILE A 76 19.79 -9.80 -2.09
N GLU A 77 20.73 -8.87 -2.23
CA GLU A 77 21.11 -7.97 -1.15
C GLU A 77 20.03 -6.89 -0.96
N PRO A 78 19.91 -6.30 0.24
CA PRO A 78 19.02 -5.16 0.46
C PRO A 78 19.21 -4.04 -0.56
N GLU A 79 20.46 -3.78 -0.97
CA GLU A 79 20.87 -2.75 -1.92
C GLU A 79 20.33 -3.03 -3.34
N ASP A 80 20.31 -4.31 -3.77
CA ASP A 80 19.72 -4.71 -5.05
C ASP A 80 18.22 -4.41 -5.09
N LEU A 81 17.53 -4.67 -3.96
CA LEU A 81 16.11 -4.35 -3.83
C LEU A 81 15.85 -2.84 -3.83
N GLU A 82 16.76 -2.06 -3.27
CA GLU A 82 16.67 -0.60 -3.31
C GLU A 82 16.90 -0.03 -4.70
N ALA A 83 17.88 -0.57 -5.45
CA ALA A 83 18.18 -0.15 -6.81
C ALA A 83 17.03 -0.39 -7.81
N VAL A 84 16.26 -1.47 -7.61
CA VAL A 84 15.09 -1.82 -8.44
C VAL A 84 13.79 -1.21 -7.90
N LYS A 85 13.82 -0.63 -6.69
CA LYS A 85 12.63 -0.06 -6.08
C LYS A 85 12.12 1.07 -6.95
N ILE A 86 10.88 0.92 -7.43
CA ILE A 86 10.14 2.02 -8.03
C ILE A 86 10.21 3.17 -7.03
N GLU A 87 10.72 4.33 -7.45
CA GLU A 87 10.76 5.53 -6.61
C GLU A 87 9.37 5.73 -6.03
N SER A 88 9.22 5.42 -4.75
CA SER A 88 7.98 5.63 -4.03
C SER A 88 7.92 7.11 -3.67
N ASN A 89 7.89 7.96 -4.68
CA ASN A 89 7.42 9.33 -4.57
C ASN A 89 6.05 9.19 -3.93
N HIS A 90 5.91 9.57 -2.65
CA HIS A 90 4.66 9.48 -1.88
C HIS A 90 3.64 10.43 -2.52
N THR A 91 3.25 10.11 -3.75
CA THR A 91 2.64 10.98 -4.72
C THR A 91 1.74 10.11 -5.57
N MET A 92 0.47 10.46 -5.55
CA MET A 92 -0.58 9.90 -6.36
C MET A 92 -0.72 10.80 -7.58
N ASN A 93 -0.22 10.33 -8.74
CA ASN A 93 -0.24 11.13 -9.97
C ASN A 93 -1.54 10.84 -10.72
N ILE A 94 -2.36 11.87 -10.96
CA ILE A 94 -3.52 11.77 -11.84
C ILE A 94 -3.03 11.78 -13.29
N GLU A 95 -3.37 10.72 -14.03
CA GLU A 95 -2.99 10.53 -15.44
C GLU A 95 -4.11 10.92 -16.40
N ALA A 96 -5.36 10.66 -16.02
CA ALA A 96 -6.51 10.89 -16.88
C ALA A 96 -7.81 11.10 -16.08
N PHE A 97 -8.83 11.61 -16.75
CA PHE A 97 -10.20 11.67 -16.26
C PHE A 97 -11.11 10.95 -17.24
N VAL A 98 -11.88 10.00 -16.75
CA VAL A 98 -12.85 9.22 -17.52
C VAL A 98 -14.24 9.40 -16.93
N ASP A 99 -15.28 9.09 -17.71
CA ASP A 99 -16.65 9.13 -17.19
C ASP A 99 -16.85 8.06 -16.12
N GLU A 100 -17.69 8.35 -15.13
CA GLU A 100 -17.87 7.52 -13.92
C GLU A 100 -18.24 6.05 -14.19
N GLY A 101 -18.92 5.77 -15.31
CA GLY A 101 -19.29 4.41 -15.73
C GLY A 101 -18.31 3.72 -16.68
N SER A 102 -17.18 4.34 -17.02
CA SER A 102 -16.22 3.78 -17.98
C SER A 102 -15.31 2.70 -17.38
N VAL A 103 -15.25 2.61 -16.05
CA VAL A 103 -14.51 1.55 -15.33
C VAL A 103 -15.53 0.60 -14.69
N ASP A 104 -15.51 -0.65 -15.12
CA ASP A 104 -16.37 -1.70 -14.56
C ASP A 104 -16.01 -1.98 -13.10
N GLU A 105 -17.03 -2.14 -12.25
CA GLU A 105 -16.87 -2.43 -10.81
C GLU A 105 -16.06 -3.70 -10.55
N ILE A 106 -16.02 -4.66 -11.49
CA ILE A 106 -15.22 -5.88 -11.37
C ILE A 106 -13.71 -5.62 -11.22
N TYR A 107 -13.24 -4.45 -11.67
CA TYR A 107 -11.84 -4.04 -11.54
C TYR A 107 -11.52 -3.42 -10.17
N HIS A 108 -12.53 -3.16 -9.33
CA HIS A 108 -12.33 -2.58 -8.00
C HIS A 108 -12.13 -3.69 -6.94
N ASP A 109 -11.00 -3.63 -6.23
CA ASP A 109 -10.62 -4.61 -5.20
C ASP A 109 -10.84 -4.06 -3.78
N MET A 110 -10.01 -3.09 -3.37
CA MET A 110 -10.05 -2.52 -2.02
C MET A 110 -10.46 -1.05 -2.04
N PRO A 111 -11.61 -0.68 -1.44
CA PRO A 111 -12.02 0.70 -1.35
C PRO A 111 -11.27 1.46 -0.25
N TYR A 112 -10.92 2.71 -0.55
CA TYR A 112 -10.27 3.63 0.38
C TYR A 112 -10.97 4.99 0.35
N TYR A 113 -11.02 5.66 1.49
CA TYR A 113 -11.35 7.08 1.58
C TYR A 113 -10.09 7.92 1.43
N LEU A 114 -10.16 8.94 0.58
CA LEU A 114 -9.12 9.95 0.42
C LEU A 114 -9.57 11.24 1.13
N ALA A 115 -8.71 11.83 1.95
CA ALA A 115 -9.00 13.08 2.65
C ALA A 115 -7.81 14.05 2.59
N PRO A 116 -8.04 15.37 2.63
CA PRO A 116 -6.96 16.35 2.66
C PRO A 116 -6.12 16.24 3.95
N ASP A 117 -4.84 16.56 3.83
CA ASP A 117 -3.93 16.67 4.96
C ASP A 117 -3.65 18.14 5.32
N GLY A 118 -4.44 18.67 6.25
CA GLY A 118 -4.27 20.00 6.82
C GLY A 118 -5.10 21.08 6.13
N ALA A 119 -5.23 22.24 6.78
CA ALA A 119 -6.12 23.31 6.36
C ALA A 119 -5.81 23.85 4.95
N MET A 120 -4.52 23.94 4.58
CA MET A 120 -4.11 24.41 3.25
C MET A 120 -4.48 23.44 2.12
N ALA A 121 -4.66 22.15 2.43
CA ALA A 121 -5.04 21.13 1.46
C ALA A 121 -6.55 21.09 1.23
N GLU A 122 -7.38 21.53 2.19
CA GLU A 122 -8.84 21.43 2.13
C GLU A 122 -9.43 22.15 0.91
N GLU A 123 -8.99 23.37 0.65
CA GLU A 123 -9.54 24.16 -0.47
C GLU A 123 -9.21 23.50 -1.81
N THR A 124 -7.94 23.14 -2.03
CA THR A 124 -7.49 22.48 -3.27
C THR A 124 -8.18 21.14 -3.46
N PHE A 125 -8.28 20.33 -2.40
CA PHE A 125 -8.95 19.04 -2.42
C PHE A 125 -10.45 19.19 -2.72
N THR A 126 -11.10 20.18 -2.10
CA THR A 126 -12.53 20.46 -2.31
C THR A 126 -12.78 20.86 -3.75
N VAL A 127 -11.98 21.77 -4.32
CA VAL A 127 -12.12 22.17 -5.73
C VAL A 127 -12.02 20.96 -6.67
N LEU A 128 -11.04 20.07 -6.44
CA LEU A 128 -10.90 18.86 -7.24
C LEU A 128 -12.11 17.92 -7.11
N ARG A 129 -12.56 17.65 -5.89
CA ARG A 129 -13.74 16.82 -5.62
C ARG A 129 -14.99 17.40 -6.28
N GLU A 130 -15.22 18.70 -6.13
CA GLU A 130 -16.35 19.39 -6.74
C GLU A 130 -16.29 19.36 -8.27
N ALA A 131 -15.10 19.50 -8.86
CA ALA A 131 -14.91 19.41 -10.31
C ALA A 131 -15.24 18.01 -10.83
N LEU A 132 -14.75 16.95 -10.18
CA LEU A 132 -15.08 15.56 -10.49
C LEU A 132 -16.59 15.31 -10.41
N ARG A 133 -17.23 15.76 -9.32
CA ARG A 133 -18.69 15.61 -9.11
C ARG A 133 -19.52 16.33 -10.17
N LYS A 134 -19.19 17.58 -10.49
CA LYS A 134 -19.92 18.39 -11.47
C LYS A 134 -19.77 17.83 -12.88
N THR A 135 -18.61 17.28 -13.20
CA THR A 135 -18.33 16.71 -14.52
C THR A 135 -18.73 15.24 -14.65
N ARG A 136 -19.16 14.59 -13.56
CA ARG A 136 -19.43 13.14 -13.48
C ARG A 136 -18.26 12.30 -14.00
N LYS A 137 -17.07 12.69 -13.58
CA LYS A 137 -15.82 12.02 -13.95
C LYS A 137 -15.16 11.39 -12.74
N VAL A 138 -14.38 10.36 -13.02
CA VAL A 138 -13.44 9.74 -12.10
C VAL A 138 -12.03 9.97 -12.62
N ALA A 139 -11.10 10.24 -11.70
CA ALA A 139 -9.68 10.37 -12.05
C ALA A 139 -9.01 8.99 -12.01
N ILE A 140 -8.22 8.69 -13.04
CA ILE A 140 -7.29 7.56 -13.05
C ILE A 140 -5.96 8.05 -12.51
N ALA A 141 -5.45 7.40 -11.48
CA ALA A 141 -4.17 7.74 -10.88
C ALA A 141 -3.32 6.50 -10.59
N ARG A 142 -2.02 6.72 -10.40
CA ARG A 142 -1.11 5.68 -9.91
C ARG A 142 -0.53 6.07 -8.56
N LEU A 143 -0.43 5.09 -7.67
CA LEU A 143 0.32 5.22 -6.42
C LEU A 143 1.05 3.93 -6.08
N VAL A 144 2.11 4.06 -5.28
CA VAL A 144 2.82 2.92 -4.70
C VAL A 144 2.24 2.62 -3.31
N LEU A 145 1.61 1.45 -3.16
CA LEU A 145 1.11 0.93 -1.89
C LEU A 145 1.80 -0.41 -1.57
N SER A 146 2.39 -0.53 -0.38
CA SER A 146 3.08 -1.75 0.07
C SER A 146 4.09 -2.28 -0.94
N SER A 147 4.93 -1.39 -1.48
CA SER A 147 5.97 -1.71 -2.47
C SER A 147 5.46 -2.20 -3.83
N ARG A 148 4.18 -1.98 -4.16
CA ARG A 148 3.62 -2.24 -5.49
C ARG A 148 2.96 -0.98 -6.03
N GLU A 149 3.25 -0.64 -7.28
CA GLU A 149 2.47 0.35 -8.01
C GLU A 149 1.07 -0.21 -8.26
N ARG A 150 0.05 0.61 -8.00
CA ARG A 150 -1.36 0.31 -8.24
C ARG A 150 -1.98 1.44 -9.04
N VAL A 151 -2.74 1.05 -10.06
CA VAL A 151 -3.68 1.95 -10.72
C VAL A 151 -4.95 2.02 -9.85
N ILE A 152 -5.46 3.23 -9.66
CA ILE A 152 -6.66 3.48 -8.88
C ILE A 152 -7.59 4.45 -9.59
N THR A 153 -8.86 4.38 -9.20
CA THR A 153 -9.89 5.34 -9.55
C THR A 153 -10.17 6.24 -8.35
N ILE A 154 -10.35 7.54 -8.58
CA ILE A 154 -10.73 8.53 -7.56
C ILE A 154 -12.04 9.17 -7.99
N GLY A 155 -13.10 8.86 -7.26
CA GLY A 155 -14.43 9.48 -7.40
C GLY A 155 -14.68 10.60 -6.38
N ALA A 156 -15.79 11.31 -6.54
CA ALA A 156 -16.20 12.44 -5.72
C ALA A 156 -17.31 12.12 -4.71
#